data_AF-A0A0Q8J3B4-F1
#
_entry.id   AF-A0A0Q8J3B4-F1
#
_cell.length_a   1.000
_cell.length_b   1.000
_cell.length_c   1.000
_cell.angle_alpha   90.00
_cell.angle_beta   90.00
_cell.angle_gamma   90.00
#
_symmetry.space_group_name_H-M   'P 1'
#
loop_
_entity.id
_entity.type
_entity.pdbx_description
1 polymer ?
#
loop_
_entity_poly.entity_id
_entity_poly.type
_entity_poly.pdbx_seq_one_letter_code
_entity_poly.pdbx_strand_id
1 'polypeptide(L)'
;MKTASLALLVLSLSFSAGLLAGPCAPTVEEIMALRDTRINLCESYGPNDPVCLAQNGYEFDFVRSVIQQCPANSSQCQRTPHAYVAAWGQRYDTCRNAGSSSDPACIAAQGTEDNRFYPFASCLLNDW
;
A
#
# COMPACT_ATOMS: atom_id res chain seq x y z
N MET A 1 -40.74 -12.05 -54.17
CA MET A 1 -41.50 -11.45 -53.04
C MET A 1 -41.34 -12.40 -51.87
N LYS A 2 -40.87 -12.06 -50.67
CA LYS A 2 -40.56 -10.82 -49.95
C LYS A 2 -39.45 -11.18 -48.95
N THR A 3 -38.40 -10.38 -48.90
CA THR A 3 -37.33 -10.42 -47.90
C THR A 3 -37.85 -10.01 -46.53
N ALA A 4 -37.45 -10.70 -45.46
CA ALA A 4 -37.62 -10.22 -44.09
C ALA A 4 -36.24 -10.18 -43.41
N SER A 5 -35.60 -9.02 -43.57
CA SER A 5 -34.51 -8.55 -42.71
C SER A 5 -35.11 -8.09 -41.38
N LEU A 6 -34.49 -8.45 -40.26
CA LEU A 6 -34.62 -7.78 -38.96
C LEU A 6 -33.34 -8.15 -38.18
N ALA A 7 -32.29 -7.36 -38.35
CA ALA A 7 -31.92 -6.24 -37.47
C ALA A 7 -30.92 -6.71 -36.40
N LEU A 8 -29.64 -6.75 -36.80
CA LEU A 8 -28.50 -6.75 -35.88
C LEU A 8 -28.52 -5.44 -35.08
N LEU A 9 -28.99 -5.53 -33.83
CA LEU A 9 -28.69 -4.51 -32.81
C LEU A 9 -27.32 -4.85 -32.23
N VAL A 10 -26.28 -4.38 -32.93
CA VAL A 10 -24.94 -4.24 -32.37
C VAL A 10 -25.04 -3.18 -31.28
N LEU A 11 -25.21 -3.61 -30.03
CA LEU A 11 -25.02 -2.73 -28.88
C LEU A 11 -23.55 -2.34 -28.84
N SER A 12 -23.25 -1.22 -29.46
CA SER A 12 -22.09 -0.38 -29.23
C SER A 12 -22.09 0.05 -27.75
N LEU A 13 -21.55 -0.82 -26.89
CA LEU A 13 -21.17 -0.48 -25.53
C LEU A 13 -19.98 0.46 -25.60
N SER A 14 -20.32 1.73 -25.46
CA SER A 14 -19.52 2.86 -25.01
C SER A 14 -18.15 2.45 -24.45
N PHE A 15 -17.09 2.82 -25.18
CA PHE A 15 -15.75 2.92 -24.61
C PHE A 15 -15.77 4.02 -23.54
N SER A 16 -16.03 3.63 -22.30
CA SER A 16 -15.59 4.41 -21.16
C SER A 16 -14.07 4.32 -21.16
N ALA A 17 -13.40 5.35 -21.66
CA ALA A 17 -12.01 5.62 -21.34
C ALA A 17 -11.94 6.01 -19.84
N GLY A 18 -12.20 5.04 -18.97
CA GLY A 18 -11.64 5.08 -17.64
C GLY A 18 -10.14 4.99 -17.87
N LEU A 19 -9.40 6.00 -17.42
CA LEU A 19 -8.02 5.80 -17.03
C LEU A 19 -8.05 4.53 -16.17
N LEU A 20 -7.57 3.42 -16.74
CA LEU A 20 -7.47 2.17 -16.00
C LEU A 20 -6.45 2.47 -14.91
N ALA A 21 -6.93 2.86 -13.73
CA ALA A 21 -6.17 2.74 -12.51
C ALA A 21 -5.59 1.34 -12.58
N GLY A 22 -4.26 1.22 -12.62
CA GLY A 22 -3.68 -0.08 -12.86
C GLY A 22 -4.10 -1.04 -11.75
N PRO A 23 -3.98 -2.35 -11.98
CA PRO A 23 -4.61 -3.40 -11.17
C PRO A 23 -4.30 -3.31 -9.66
N CYS A 24 -3.33 -2.49 -9.28
CA CYS A 24 -2.80 -2.34 -7.95
C CYS A 24 -3.21 -1.06 -7.23
N ALA A 25 -3.86 -0.10 -7.89
CA ALA A 25 -4.35 1.12 -7.24
C ALA A 25 -5.29 0.87 -6.03
N PRO A 26 -6.20 -0.14 -6.05
CA PRO A 26 -7.04 -0.45 -4.87
C PRO A 26 -6.23 -0.87 -3.64
N THR A 27 -5.01 -1.37 -3.82
CA THR A 27 -4.17 -1.84 -2.70
C THR A 27 -3.62 -0.69 -1.86
N VAL A 28 -3.57 0.54 -2.39
CA VAL A 28 -3.03 1.70 -1.67
C VAL A 28 -3.89 2.07 -0.47
N GLU A 29 -5.20 2.11 -0.67
CA GLU A 29 -6.16 2.40 0.40
C GLU A 29 -6.07 1.37 1.52
N GLU A 30 -5.90 0.09 1.16
CA GLU A 30 -5.74 -0.98 2.13
C GLU A 30 -4.42 -0.85 2.90
N ILE A 31 -3.29 -0.58 2.23
CA ILE A 31 -2.00 -0.35 2.92
C ILE A 31 -2.13 0.85 3.87
N MET A 32 -2.76 1.95 3.45
CA MET A 32 -2.98 3.12 4.31
C MET A 32 -3.80 2.75 5.55
N ALA A 33 -4.91 2.04 5.38
CA ALA A 33 -5.77 1.62 6.47
C ALA A 33 -5.04 0.69 7.46
N LEU A 34 -4.24 -0.25 6.95
CA LEU A 34 -3.47 -1.16 7.79
C LEU A 34 -2.37 -0.42 8.57
N ARG A 35 -1.71 0.55 7.94
CA ARG A 35 -0.71 1.42 8.56
C ARG A 35 -1.31 2.28 9.68
N ASP A 36 -2.43 2.93 9.43
CA ASP A 36 -3.13 3.75 10.43
C ASP A 36 -3.59 2.88 11.61
N THR A 37 -4.12 1.69 11.32
CA THR A 37 -4.48 0.70 12.35
C THR A 37 -3.26 0.32 13.19
N ARG A 38 -2.12 0.03 12.57
CA ARG A 38 -0.87 -0.28 13.28
C ARG A 38 -0.45 0.87 14.18
N ILE A 39 -0.41 2.10 13.66
CA ILE A 39 0.00 3.29 14.43
C ILE A 39 -0.88 3.44 15.67
N ASN A 40 -2.21 3.41 15.50
CA ASN A 40 -3.15 3.54 16.61
C ASN A 40 -2.96 2.45 17.68
N LEU A 41 -2.78 1.19 17.26
CA LEU A 41 -2.56 0.08 18.20
C LEU A 41 -1.23 0.21 18.94
N CYS A 42 -0.15 0.55 18.23
CA CYS A 42 1.17 0.71 18.83
C CYS A 42 1.24 1.95 19.74
N GLU A 43 0.52 3.03 19.44
CA GLU A 43 0.41 4.19 20.33
C GLU A 43 -0.41 3.87 21.59
N SER A 44 -1.49 3.09 21.45
CA SER A 44 -2.39 2.76 22.56
C SER A 44 -1.79 1.74 23.54
N TYR A 45 -1.10 0.72 23.03
CA TYR A 45 -0.62 -0.42 23.82
C TYR A 45 0.90 -0.47 23.97
N GLY A 46 1.63 0.22 23.09
CA GLY A 46 3.09 0.20 23.04
C GLY A 46 3.66 -0.72 21.94
N PRO A 47 4.92 -0.51 21.53
CA PRO A 47 5.54 -1.16 20.37
C PRO A 47 5.90 -2.63 20.60
N ASN A 48 5.92 -3.08 21.86
CA ASN A 48 6.16 -4.48 22.23
C ASN A 48 4.88 -5.24 22.59
N ASP A 49 3.72 -4.58 22.56
CA ASP A 49 2.45 -5.24 22.84
C ASP A 49 2.11 -6.26 21.74
N PRO A 50 1.61 -7.47 22.09
CA PRO A 50 1.27 -8.49 21.12
C PRO A 50 0.30 -8.03 20.01
N VAL A 51 -0.65 -7.13 20.33
CA VAL A 51 -1.64 -6.63 19.37
C VAL A 51 -0.98 -5.71 18.34
N CYS A 52 -0.12 -4.80 18.79
CA CYS A 52 0.70 -3.97 17.90
C CYS A 52 1.61 -4.84 17.01
N LEU A 53 2.28 -5.83 17.60
CA LEU A 53 3.19 -6.73 16.87
C LEU A 53 2.46 -7.56 15.81
N ALA A 54 1.29 -8.09 16.13
CA ALA A 54 0.47 -8.85 15.19
C ALA A 54 0.03 -7.99 14.00
N GLN A 55 -0.47 -6.78 14.26
CA GLN A 55 -0.86 -5.86 13.19
C GLN A 55 0.34 -5.43 12.34
N ASN A 56 1.48 -5.15 12.96
CA ASN A 56 2.73 -4.85 12.25
C ASN A 56 3.16 -6.00 11.34
N GLY A 57 3.06 -7.26 11.79
CA GLY A 57 3.34 -8.41 10.94
C GLY A 57 2.37 -8.50 9.75
N TYR A 58 1.07 -8.33 10.01
CA TYR A 58 0.04 -8.41 8.99
C TYR A 58 0.19 -7.34 7.90
N GLU A 59 0.39 -6.07 8.29
CA GLU A 59 0.63 -4.97 7.35
C GLU A 59 1.89 -5.27 6.50
N PHE A 60 2.96 -5.80 7.11
CA PHE A 60 4.21 -6.10 6.41
C PHE A 60 4.05 -7.20 5.35
N ASP A 61 3.37 -8.29 5.72
CA ASP A 61 3.09 -9.40 4.81
C ASP A 61 2.18 -8.96 3.66
N PHE A 62 1.17 -8.14 3.95
CA PHE A 62 0.32 -7.55 2.92
C PHE A 62 1.13 -6.71 1.93
N VAL A 63 1.95 -5.77 2.42
CA VAL A 63 2.82 -4.93 1.57
C VAL A 63 3.76 -5.79 0.71
N ARG A 64 4.38 -6.82 1.29
CA ARG A 64 5.22 -7.75 0.54
C ARG A 64 4.46 -8.47 -0.57
N SER A 65 3.22 -8.89 -0.30
CA SER A 65 2.38 -9.55 -1.30
C SER A 65 2.04 -8.60 -2.46
N VAL A 66 1.74 -7.33 -2.15
CA VAL A 66 1.47 -6.29 -3.14
C VAL A 66 2.70 -6.06 -4.02
N ILE A 67 3.90 -5.90 -3.43
CA ILE A 67 5.15 -5.73 -4.18
C ILE A 67 5.39 -6.88 -5.18
N GLN A 68 5.03 -8.10 -4.82
CA GLN A 68 5.21 -9.27 -5.69
C GLN A 68 4.17 -9.36 -6.80
N GLN A 69 2.93 -8.97 -6.52
CA GLN A 69 1.81 -9.06 -7.46
C GLN A 69 1.72 -7.85 -8.39
N CYS A 70 2.37 -6.75 -8.03
CA CYS A 70 2.27 -5.45 -8.69
C CYS A 70 3.64 -4.94 -9.12
N PRO A 71 4.24 -5.52 -10.19
CA PRO A 71 5.52 -5.05 -10.67
C PRO A 71 5.40 -3.67 -11.31
N ALA A 72 6.25 -2.75 -10.87
CA ALA A 72 6.31 -1.39 -11.40
C ALA A 72 6.85 -1.32 -12.83
N ASN A 73 6.28 -0.41 -13.63
CA ASN A 73 6.73 -0.15 -15.00
C ASN A 73 8.02 0.69 -15.04
N SER A 74 8.14 1.69 -14.18
CA SER A 74 9.32 2.56 -14.12
C SER A 74 10.38 2.05 -13.15
N SER A 75 11.66 2.19 -13.52
CA SER A 75 12.76 1.82 -12.63
C SER A 75 12.76 2.59 -11.30
N GLN A 76 12.22 3.82 -11.30
CA GLN A 76 12.04 4.60 -10.09
C GLN A 76 11.06 3.90 -9.13
N CYS A 77 9.90 3.51 -9.64
CA CYS A 77 8.87 2.84 -8.84
C CYS A 77 9.17 1.38 -8.52
N GLN A 78 10.13 0.75 -9.20
CA GLN A 78 10.67 -0.55 -8.77
C GLN A 78 11.48 -0.44 -7.46
N ARG A 79 12.09 0.73 -7.18
CA ARG A 79 12.96 0.91 -6.01
C ARG A 79 12.24 1.43 -4.77
N THR A 80 11.14 2.18 -4.94
CA THR A 80 10.41 2.78 -3.81
C THR A 80 9.88 1.77 -2.79
N PRO A 81 9.40 0.56 -3.16
CA PRO A 81 8.89 -0.38 -2.17
C PRO A 81 10.02 -0.99 -1.33
N HIS A 82 11.19 -1.23 -1.92
CA HIS A 82 12.37 -1.69 -1.17
C HIS A 82 12.83 -0.64 -0.15
N ALA A 83 12.79 0.64 -0.52
CA ALA A 83 13.11 1.73 0.41
C ALA A 83 12.08 1.83 1.55
N TYR A 84 10.80 1.64 1.26
CA TYR A 84 9.74 1.59 2.27
C TYR A 84 9.93 0.41 3.24
N VAL A 85 10.09 -0.81 2.72
CA VAL A 85 10.32 -2.03 3.51
C VAL A 85 11.56 -1.92 4.39
N ALA A 86 12.64 -1.30 3.91
CA ALA A 86 13.84 -1.07 4.71
C ALA A 86 13.57 -0.09 5.87
N ALA A 87 12.90 1.04 5.60
CA ALA A 87 12.56 2.01 6.64
C ALA A 87 11.57 1.44 7.67
N TRP A 88 10.65 0.59 7.24
CA TRP A 88 9.79 -0.17 8.12
C TRP A 88 10.58 -1.02 9.10
N GLY A 89 11.50 -1.86 8.61
CA GLY A 89 12.31 -2.74 9.45
C GLY A 89 13.10 -1.94 10.49
N GLN A 90 13.68 -0.82 10.06
CA GLN A 90 14.37 0.10 10.97
C GLN A 90 13.44 0.67 12.05
N ARG A 91 12.24 1.13 11.67
CA ARG A 91 11.25 1.62 12.63
C ARG A 91 10.83 0.53 13.60
N TYR A 92 10.51 -0.65 13.11
CA TYR A 92 10.12 -1.79 13.92
C TYR A 92 11.16 -2.08 15.02
N ASP A 93 12.43 -2.24 14.65
CA ASP A 93 13.49 -2.53 15.62
C ASP A 93 13.73 -1.35 16.58
N THR A 94 13.74 -0.12 16.06
CA THR A 94 13.96 1.09 16.86
C THR A 94 12.87 1.28 17.91
N CYS A 95 11.60 1.19 17.51
CA CYS A 95 10.47 1.35 18.41
C CYS A 95 10.40 0.23 19.45
N ARG A 96 10.70 -1.02 19.06
CA ARG A 96 10.76 -2.13 20.01
C ARG A 96 11.84 -1.94 21.06
N ASN A 97 13.02 -1.50 20.65
CA ASN A 97 14.14 -1.24 21.57
C ASN A 97 13.86 -0.04 22.48
N ALA A 98 13.17 0.98 21.98
CA ALA A 98 12.75 2.14 22.76
C ALA A 98 11.67 1.78 23.81
N GLY A 99 10.83 0.78 23.52
CA GLY A 99 9.80 0.28 24.42
C GLY A 99 8.55 1.16 24.54
N SER A 100 8.56 2.37 23.95
CA SER A 100 7.43 3.28 23.88
C SER A 100 7.30 3.90 22.49
N SER A 101 6.06 4.05 22.01
CA SER A 101 5.76 4.74 20.75
C SER A 101 5.93 6.25 20.86
N SER A 102 5.92 6.80 22.08
CA SER A 102 6.20 8.22 22.35
C SER A 102 7.68 8.52 22.56
N ASP A 103 8.55 7.51 22.51
CA ASP A 103 9.99 7.74 22.61
C ASP A 103 10.51 8.53 21.39
N PRO A 104 11.36 9.55 21.57
CA PRO A 104 11.86 10.36 20.47
C PRO A 104 12.53 9.57 19.34
N ALA A 105 13.22 8.48 19.64
CA ALA A 105 13.85 7.63 18.63
C ALA A 105 12.78 6.86 17.82
N CYS A 106 11.72 6.38 18.48
CA CYS A 106 10.61 5.74 17.78
C CYS A 106 9.85 6.74 16.89
N ILE A 107 9.56 7.94 17.39
CA ILE A 107 8.90 9.01 16.60
C ILE A 107 9.74 9.38 15.38
N ALA A 108 11.07 9.54 15.54
CA ALA A 108 11.96 9.86 14.43
C ALA A 108 12.01 8.73 13.38
N ALA A 109 11.99 7.47 13.83
CA ALA A 109 11.95 6.32 12.94
C ALA A 109 10.60 6.21 12.20
N GLN A 110 9.48 6.51 12.86
CA GLN A 110 8.16 6.62 12.23
C GLN A 110 8.17 7.70 11.14
N GLY A 111 8.67 8.91 11.43
CA GLY A 111 8.79 9.96 10.43
C GLY A 111 9.69 9.58 9.24
N THR A 112 10.71 8.75 9.46
CA THR A 112 11.57 8.23 8.37
C THR A 112 10.81 7.25 7.47
N GLU A 113 10.04 6.33 8.07
CA GLU A 113 9.16 5.41 7.34
C GLU A 113 8.12 6.19 6.53
N ASP A 114 7.49 7.21 7.12
CA ASP A 114 6.48 8.05 6.46
C ASP A 114 7.00 8.72 5.20
N ASN A 115 8.22 9.25 5.27
CA ASN A 115 8.91 9.84 4.12
C ASN A 115 9.20 8.83 3.00
N ARG A 116 9.23 7.53 3.29
CA ARG A 116 9.36 6.46 2.28
C ARG A 116 8.03 5.90 1.82
N PHE A 117 6.99 6.01 2.66
CA PHE A 117 5.65 5.57 2.33
C PHE A 117 5.05 6.37 1.17
N TYR A 118 5.08 7.71 1.22
CA TYR A 118 4.40 8.52 0.20
C TYR A 118 4.93 8.31 -1.23
N PRO A 119 6.25 8.22 -1.49
CA PRO A 119 6.75 7.86 -2.82
C PRO A 119 6.31 6.46 -3.28
N PHE A 120 6.22 5.50 -2.36
CA PHE A 120 5.72 4.15 -2.66
C PHE A 120 4.23 4.17 -3.02
N ALA A 121 3.39 4.81 -2.19
CA ALA A 121 1.96 4.97 -2.45
C ALA A 121 1.69 5.73 -3.76
N SER A 122 2.46 6.79 -4.03
CA SER A 122 2.34 7.53 -5.29
C SER A 122 2.68 6.67 -6.52
N CYS A 123 3.68 5.80 -6.42
CA CYS A 123 4.03 4.87 -7.49
C CYS A 123 2.92 3.84 -7.74
N LEU A 124 2.38 3.26 -6.67
CA LEU A 124 1.24 2.36 -6.72
C LEU A 124 0.00 2.96 -7.41
N LEU A 125 -0.27 4.25 -7.21
CA LEU A 125 -1.43 4.92 -7.80
C LEU A 125 -1.25 5.29 -9.28
N ASN A 126 -0.01 5.55 -9.71
CA ASN A 126 0.24 6.22 -11.00
C ASN A 126 1.09 5.42 -11.99
N ASP A 127 1.81 4.40 -11.55
CA ASP A 127 2.80 3.69 -12.38
C ASP A 127 2.62 2.16 -12.39
N TRP A 128 1.71 1.60 -11.57
CA TRP A 128 1.44 0.16 -11.43
C TRP A 128 0.07 -0.20 -11.96
#